data_AF-A0A5C8A0R0-F1
#
_entry.id   AF-A0A5C8A0R0-F1
#
_cell.length_a   1.000
_cell.length_b   1.000
_cell.length_c   1.000
_cell.angle_alpha   90.00
_cell.angle_beta   90.00
_cell.angle_gamma   90.00
#
_symmetry.space_group_name_H-M   'P 1'
#
loop_
_entity.id
_entity.type
_entity.pdbx_description
1 polymer ?
#
loop_
_entity_poly.entity_id
_entity_poly.type
_entity_poly.pdbx_seq_one_letter_code
_entity_poly.pdbx_strand_id
1 'polypeptide(L)'
;ALAADTTRFLERAAKVQWGLMICVFCLSHVPALMTLRIPGYDGRNLLLIAFLVIVVQGSDVLQYVWGKLLGKHKVAPELSPSKTWEGLIGGVISATVLGAGLHGITPFSALEAALVAFVLCLMGFFGGLVMSAIKRDRGVKDWGNLIEGHGGMLDRLDSIVFSAPIFFHIVRYGWQQNGPVFVPFS
;
A
#
# COMPACT_ATOMS: atom_id res chain seq x y z
N ALA A 1 21.16 -10.14 29.57
CA ALA A 1 20.89 -8.76 30.00
C ALA A 1 19.43 -8.34 29.73
N LEU A 2 18.46 -9.23 29.97
CA LEU A 2 17.04 -9.09 29.56
C LEU A 2 16.08 -9.23 30.75
N ALA A 3 16.51 -8.86 31.96
CA ALA A 3 15.66 -8.90 33.14
C ALA A 3 15.83 -7.59 33.92
N ALA A 4 14.70 -7.03 34.36
CA ALA A 4 14.57 -5.95 35.35
C ALA A 4 14.37 -4.49 34.87
N ASP A 5 14.01 -4.24 33.61
CA ASP A 5 13.53 -2.90 33.23
C ASP A 5 12.10 -2.97 32.69
N THR A 6 11.12 -2.72 33.56
CA THR A 6 9.69 -2.66 33.23
C THR A 6 9.28 -1.30 32.68
N THR A 7 10.17 -0.30 32.71
CA THR A 7 9.86 1.03 32.20
C THR A 7 9.68 0.96 30.67
N ARG A 8 8.61 1.56 30.16
CA ARG A 8 8.30 1.59 28.71
C ARG A 8 8.26 0.22 28.02
N PHE A 9 7.97 -0.87 28.77
CA PHE A 9 7.90 -2.23 28.21
C PHE A 9 6.86 -2.34 27.08
N LEU A 10 5.63 -1.84 27.31
CA LEU A 10 4.56 -1.81 26.30
C LEU A 10 4.97 -1.05 25.04
N GLU A 11 5.67 0.08 25.19
CA GLU A 11 6.14 0.87 24.07
C GLU A 11 7.20 0.14 23.24
N ARG A 12 8.17 -0.51 23.91
CA ARG A 12 9.21 -1.32 23.24
C ARG A 12 8.59 -2.51 22.52
N ALA A 13 7.69 -3.23 23.18
CA ALA A 13 6.98 -4.37 22.59
C ALA A 13 6.14 -3.94 21.37
N ALA A 14 5.37 -2.84 21.49
CA ALA A 14 4.60 -2.29 20.39
C ALA A 14 5.50 -1.88 19.21
N LYS A 15 6.64 -1.21 19.47
CA LYS A 15 7.59 -0.84 18.40
C LYS A 15 8.13 -2.05 17.65
N VAL A 16 8.49 -3.13 18.36
CA VAL A 16 8.98 -4.38 17.75
C VAL A 16 7.85 -5.06 16.97
N GLN A 17 6.65 -5.16 17.54
CA GLN A 17 5.49 -5.76 16.88
C GLN A 17 5.13 -5.01 15.59
N TRP A 18 5.02 -3.69 15.64
CA TRP A 18 4.73 -2.86 14.46
C TRP A 18 5.85 -2.93 13.42
N GLY A 19 7.11 -2.95 13.84
CA GLY A 19 8.25 -3.15 12.95
C GLY A 19 8.18 -4.49 12.21
N LEU A 20 7.90 -5.58 12.92
CA LEU A 20 7.73 -6.91 12.30
C LEU A 20 6.52 -6.94 11.36
N MET A 21 5.40 -6.34 11.76
CA MET A 21 4.20 -6.31 10.92
C MET A 21 4.45 -5.58 9.60
N ILE A 22 5.10 -4.42 9.63
CA ILE A 22 5.37 -3.63 8.41
C ILE A 22 6.48 -4.27 7.57
N CYS A 23 7.65 -4.55 8.18
CA CYS A 23 8.84 -4.97 7.45
C CYS A 23 8.82 -6.44 7.03
N VAL A 24 8.14 -7.32 7.79
CA VAL A 24 8.11 -8.76 7.49
C VAL A 24 6.77 -9.11 6.87
N PHE A 25 5.68 -8.92 7.60
CA PHE A 25 4.37 -9.38 7.15
C PHE A 25 3.88 -8.61 5.92
N CYS A 26 3.80 -7.29 5.98
CA CYS A 26 3.27 -6.49 4.87
C CYS A 26 4.18 -6.57 3.64
N LEU A 27 5.51 -6.46 3.82
CA LEU A 27 6.46 -6.55 2.72
C LEU A 27 6.45 -7.93 2.04
N SER A 28 6.29 -9.03 2.78
CA SER A 28 6.22 -10.38 2.19
C SER A 28 5.00 -10.59 1.31
N HIS A 29 3.94 -9.78 1.45
CA HIS A 29 2.76 -9.88 0.61
C HIS A 29 3.00 -9.42 -0.83
N VAL A 30 4.03 -8.60 -1.09
CA VAL A 30 4.41 -8.21 -2.45
C VAL A 30 4.88 -9.43 -3.27
N PRO A 31 5.91 -10.19 -2.86
CA PRO A 31 6.27 -11.42 -3.57
C PRO A 31 5.22 -12.54 -3.41
N ALA A 32 4.40 -12.53 -2.35
CA ALA A 32 3.32 -13.51 -2.20
C ALA A 32 2.31 -13.45 -3.37
N LEU A 33 2.13 -12.29 -4.02
CA LEU A 33 1.32 -12.17 -5.25
C LEU A 33 1.80 -13.12 -6.35
N MET A 34 3.09 -13.45 -6.41
CA MET A 34 3.63 -14.42 -7.37
C MET A 34 3.17 -15.84 -7.12
N THR A 35 2.77 -16.17 -5.89
CA THR A 35 2.33 -17.51 -5.48
C THR A 35 0.84 -17.75 -5.73
N LEU A 36 0.09 -16.71 -6.09
CA LEU A 36 -1.33 -16.81 -6.43
C LEU A 36 -1.51 -17.65 -7.70
N ARG A 37 -2.52 -18.53 -7.68
CA ARG A 37 -2.92 -19.31 -8.86
C ARG A 37 -4.29 -18.82 -9.30
N ILE A 38 -4.34 -18.18 -10.46
CA ILE A 38 -5.56 -17.57 -10.99
C ILE A 38 -5.87 -18.30 -12.32
N PRO A 39 -7.01 -18.99 -12.43
CA PRO A 39 -7.37 -19.70 -13.66
C PRO A 39 -7.30 -18.79 -14.89
N GLY A 40 -6.56 -19.20 -15.92
CA GLY A 40 -6.42 -18.43 -17.17
C GLY A 40 -5.45 -17.24 -17.11
N TYR A 41 -4.71 -17.09 -16.00
CA TYR A 41 -3.76 -16.00 -15.79
C TYR A 41 -2.38 -16.51 -15.30
N ASP A 42 -2.06 -17.76 -15.62
CA ASP A 42 -0.80 -18.40 -15.24
C ASP A 42 0.42 -17.70 -15.86
N GLY A 43 1.48 -17.55 -15.06
CA GLY A 43 2.74 -16.92 -15.49
C GLY A 43 2.68 -15.40 -15.63
N ARG A 44 1.52 -14.77 -15.41
CA ARG A 44 1.34 -13.30 -15.51
C ARG A 44 1.29 -12.59 -14.17
N ASN A 45 1.52 -13.28 -13.06
CA ASN A 45 1.47 -12.71 -11.70
C ASN A 45 2.39 -11.50 -11.50
N LEU A 46 3.47 -11.38 -12.28
CA LEU A 46 4.34 -10.20 -12.25
C LEU A 46 3.58 -8.92 -12.64
N LEU A 47 2.57 -9.04 -13.52
CA LEU A 47 1.72 -7.91 -13.91
C LEU A 47 0.80 -7.45 -12.77
N LEU A 48 0.47 -8.31 -11.80
CA LEU A 48 -0.24 -7.89 -10.59
C LEU A 48 0.65 -7.00 -9.72
N ILE A 49 1.93 -7.35 -9.58
CA ILE A 49 2.91 -6.49 -8.89
C ILE A 49 3.05 -5.17 -9.64
N ALA A 50 3.15 -5.21 -10.97
CA ALA A 50 3.21 -3.99 -11.79
C ALA A 50 1.95 -3.13 -11.59
N PHE A 51 0.76 -3.72 -11.59
CA PHE A 51 -0.50 -3.03 -11.32
C PHE A 51 -0.50 -2.36 -9.94
N LEU A 52 -0.13 -3.09 -8.88
CA LEU A 52 -0.02 -2.55 -7.52
C LEU A 52 0.92 -1.34 -7.48
N VAL A 53 2.13 -1.48 -8.03
CA VAL A 53 3.14 -0.42 -8.03
C VAL A 53 2.65 0.78 -8.83
N ILE A 54 2.16 0.60 -10.06
CA ILE A 54 1.74 1.71 -10.92
C ILE A 54 0.56 2.46 -10.30
N VAL A 55 -0.43 1.76 -9.75
CA VAL A 55 -1.61 2.40 -9.14
C VAL A 55 -1.24 3.15 -7.87
N VAL A 56 -0.52 2.52 -6.94
CA VAL A 56 -0.20 3.14 -5.64
C VAL A 56 0.77 4.30 -5.84
N GLN A 57 1.84 4.11 -6.61
CA GLN A 57 2.83 5.17 -6.87
C GLN A 57 2.23 6.27 -7.75
N GLY A 58 1.40 5.91 -8.70
CA GLY A 58 0.62 6.85 -9.50
C GLY A 58 -0.28 7.70 -8.62
N SER A 59 -0.97 7.09 -7.65
CA SER A 59 -1.77 7.82 -6.66
C SER A 59 -0.93 8.82 -5.87
N ASP A 60 0.22 8.43 -5.35
CA ASP A 60 1.09 9.35 -4.59
C ASP A 60 1.54 10.56 -5.42
N VAL A 61 1.92 10.33 -6.68
CA VAL A 61 2.28 11.41 -7.62
C VAL A 61 1.07 12.30 -7.91
N LEU A 62 -0.09 11.71 -8.20
CA LEU A 62 -1.30 12.45 -8.54
C LEU A 62 -1.82 13.25 -7.33
N GLN A 63 -1.76 12.69 -6.12
CA GLN A 63 -2.10 13.38 -4.89
C GLN A 63 -1.20 14.60 -4.66
N TYR A 64 0.11 14.47 -4.94
CA TYR A 64 1.04 15.59 -4.88
C TYR A 64 0.72 16.66 -5.93
N VAL A 65 0.44 16.26 -7.17
CA VAL A 65 0.10 17.19 -8.26
C VAL A 65 -1.20 17.93 -7.97
N TRP A 66 -2.29 17.22 -7.67
CA TRP A 66 -3.57 17.83 -7.32
C TRP A 66 -3.49 18.65 -6.04
N GLY A 67 -2.71 18.19 -5.06
CA GLY A 67 -2.47 18.93 -3.83
C GLY A 67 -1.71 20.23 -4.06
N LYS A 68 -0.79 20.28 -5.03
CA LYS A 68 -0.07 21.51 -5.39
C LYS A 68 -0.92 22.47 -6.24
N LEU A 69 -1.79 21.94 -7.10
CA LEU A 69 -2.63 22.74 -8.00
C LEU A 69 -3.88 23.31 -7.32
N LEU A 70 -4.55 22.49 -6.50
CA LEU A 70 -5.87 22.80 -5.92
C LEU A 70 -5.90 22.73 -4.39
N GLY A 71 -4.80 22.33 -3.75
CA GLY A 71 -4.78 22.09 -2.30
C GLY A 71 -5.00 23.36 -1.49
N LYS A 72 -6.12 23.41 -0.79
CA LYS A 72 -6.48 24.50 0.13
C LYS A 72 -6.62 23.98 1.55
N HIS A 73 -7.20 22.78 1.72
CA HIS A 73 -7.48 22.20 3.03
C HIS A 73 -6.50 21.06 3.35
N LYS A 74 -5.71 21.22 4.41
CA LYS A 74 -4.75 20.20 4.88
C LYS A 74 -5.49 19.05 5.57
N VAL A 75 -5.11 17.81 5.28
CA VAL A 75 -5.70 16.61 5.92
C VAL A 75 -5.14 16.41 7.33
N ALA A 76 -3.83 16.52 7.48
CA ALA A 76 -3.14 16.28 8.74
C ALA A 76 -1.97 17.28 8.89
N PRO A 77 -2.26 18.54 9.26
CA PRO A 77 -1.25 19.62 9.26
C PRO A 77 -0.07 19.35 10.20
N GLU A 78 -0.30 18.64 11.30
CA GLU A 78 0.73 18.27 12.29
C GLU A 78 1.60 17.08 11.83
N LEU A 79 1.03 16.16 11.05
CA LEU A 79 1.70 14.94 10.60
C LEU A 79 2.41 15.14 9.26
N SER A 80 1.72 15.76 8.30
CA SER A 80 2.20 15.99 6.93
C SER A 80 1.67 17.32 6.37
N PRO A 81 2.46 18.41 6.43
CA PRO A 81 2.01 19.75 6.02
C PRO A 81 1.69 19.87 4.52
N SER A 82 2.11 18.90 3.70
CA SER A 82 1.89 18.84 2.25
C SER A 82 0.64 18.06 1.81
N LYS A 83 -0.03 17.32 2.71
CA LYS A 83 -1.19 16.50 2.34
C LYS A 83 -2.48 17.30 2.44
N THR A 84 -3.23 17.39 1.33
CA THR A 84 -4.48 18.14 1.23
C THR A 84 -5.66 17.25 0.85
N TRP A 85 -6.87 17.63 1.25
CA TRP A 85 -8.10 16.89 0.93
C TRP A 85 -8.37 16.89 -0.57
N GLU A 86 -8.11 18.02 -1.23
CA GLU A 86 -8.23 18.13 -2.69
C GLU A 86 -7.21 17.24 -3.40
N GLY A 87 -5.99 17.16 -2.86
CA GLY A 87 -4.95 16.24 -3.33
C GLY A 87 -5.38 14.79 -3.18
N LEU A 88 -5.90 14.40 -2.01
CA LEU A 88 -6.40 13.05 -1.75
C LEU A 88 -7.52 12.66 -2.72
N ILE A 89 -8.57 13.50 -2.82
CA ILE A 89 -9.73 13.20 -3.66
C ILE A 89 -9.32 13.16 -5.14
N GLY A 90 -8.61 14.18 -5.62
CA GLY A 90 -8.16 14.25 -7.01
C GLY A 90 -7.20 13.11 -7.37
N GLY A 91 -6.27 12.78 -6.48
CA GLY A 91 -5.30 11.71 -6.65
C GLY A 91 -5.94 10.32 -6.65
N VAL A 92 -6.85 10.04 -5.71
CA VAL A 92 -7.57 8.76 -5.65
C VAL A 92 -8.47 8.58 -6.87
N ILE A 93 -9.23 9.61 -7.28
CA ILE A 93 -10.08 9.51 -8.48
C ILE A 93 -9.22 9.27 -9.73
N SER A 94 -8.15 10.04 -9.90
CA SER A 94 -7.27 9.91 -11.07
C SER A 94 -6.57 8.55 -11.10
N ALA A 95 -6.10 8.05 -9.96
CA ALA A 95 -5.46 6.74 -9.86
C ALA A 95 -6.46 5.58 -10.01
N THR A 96 -7.72 5.77 -9.63
CA THR A 96 -8.82 4.82 -9.88
C THR A 96 -9.07 4.68 -11.38
N VAL A 97 -9.13 5.80 -12.10
CA VAL A 97 -9.24 5.80 -13.57
C VAL A 97 -8.02 5.16 -14.22
N LEU A 98 -6.82 5.45 -13.72
CA LEU A 98 -5.58 4.79 -14.16
C LEU A 98 -5.66 3.27 -13.97
N GLY A 99 -6.11 2.81 -12.81
CA GLY A 99 -6.31 1.39 -12.52
C GLY A 99 -7.33 0.74 -13.46
N ALA A 100 -8.44 1.42 -13.73
CA ALA A 100 -9.44 0.96 -14.70
C ALA A 100 -8.83 0.80 -16.11
N GLY A 101 -7.98 1.73 -16.54
CA GLY A 101 -7.28 1.65 -17.83
C GLY A 101 -6.23 0.54 -17.91
N LEU A 102 -5.71 0.09 -16.76
CA LEU A 102 -4.76 -1.03 -16.67
C LEU A 102 -5.46 -2.40 -16.60
N HIS A 103 -6.78 -2.48 -16.75
CA HIS A 103 -7.49 -3.76 -16.65
C HIS A 103 -6.94 -4.84 -17.59
N GLY A 104 -6.46 -4.47 -18.79
CA GLY A 104 -5.92 -5.40 -19.78
C GLY A 104 -4.64 -6.13 -19.37
N ILE A 105 -3.90 -5.63 -18.38
CA ILE A 105 -2.76 -6.34 -17.80
C ILE A 105 -3.15 -7.17 -16.57
N THR A 106 -4.40 -7.12 -16.12
CA THR A 106 -4.91 -7.84 -14.93
C THR A 106 -5.98 -8.88 -15.31
N PRO A 107 -6.34 -9.82 -14.43
CA PRO A 107 -7.47 -10.72 -14.67
C PRO A 107 -8.83 -10.06 -14.37
N PHE A 108 -8.88 -8.75 -14.12
CA PHE A 108 -10.07 -8.02 -13.70
C PHE A 108 -10.79 -7.38 -14.88
N SER A 109 -12.11 -7.25 -14.78
CA SER A 109 -12.87 -6.31 -15.63
C SER A 109 -12.47 -4.86 -15.29
N ALA A 110 -12.78 -3.92 -16.18
CA ALA A 110 -12.44 -2.50 -15.96
C ALA A 110 -13.05 -1.94 -14.66
N LEU A 111 -14.27 -2.35 -14.32
CA LEU A 111 -14.93 -1.93 -13.08
C LEU A 111 -14.27 -2.54 -11.85
N GLU A 112 -13.93 -3.83 -11.88
CA GLU A 112 -13.21 -4.49 -10.78
C GLU A 112 -11.83 -3.89 -10.59
N ALA A 113 -11.07 -3.66 -11.67
CA ALA A 113 -9.78 -2.99 -11.61
C ALA A 113 -9.89 -1.58 -11.00
N ALA A 114 -10.94 -0.83 -11.32
CA ALA A 114 -11.22 0.47 -10.71
C ALA A 114 -11.48 0.34 -9.20
N LEU A 115 -12.37 -0.57 -8.78
CA LEU A 115 -12.69 -0.78 -7.37
C LEU A 115 -11.47 -1.22 -6.56
N VAL A 116 -10.68 -2.15 -7.10
CA VAL A 116 -9.44 -2.57 -6.47
C VAL A 116 -8.48 -1.39 -6.37
N ALA A 117 -8.23 -0.67 -7.47
CA ALA A 117 -7.35 0.50 -7.47
C ALA A 117 -7.76 1.56 -6.44
N PHE A 118 -9.06 1.85 -6.34
CA PHE A 118 -9.62 2.75 -5.34
C PHE A 118 -9.25 2.31 -3.91
N VAL A 119 -9.48 1.05 -3.57
CA VAL A 119 -9.13 0.49 -2.26
C VAL A 119 -7.62 0.58 -2.01
N LEU A 120 -6.79 0.23 -2.99
CA LEU A 120 -5.33 0.29 -2.86
C LEU A 120 -4.82 1.72 -2.63
N CYS A 121 -5.42 2.72 -3.29
CA CYS A 121 -5.07 4.12 -3.09
C CYS A 121 -5.40 4.60 -1.68
N LEU A 122 -6.57 4.22 -1.15
CA LEU A 122 -6.96 4.56 0.22
C LEU A 122 -6.02 3.93 1.24
N MET A 123 -5.73 2.64 1.10
CA MET A 123 -4.84 1.92 2.02
C MET A 123 -3.41 2.47 1.98
N GLY A 124 -2.91 2.81 0.79
CA GLY A 124 -1.60 3.44 0.62
C GLY A 124 -1.54 4.81 1.29
N PHE A 125 -2.60 5.62 1.12
CA PHE A 125 -2.70 6.91 1.79
C PHE A 125 -2.67 6.80 3.31
N PHE A 126 -3.48 5.88 3.89
CA PHE A 126 -3.49 5.64 5.33
C PHE A 126 -2.14 5.12 5.82
N GLY A 127 -1.50 4.20 5.09
CA GLY A 127 -0.15 3.73 5.38
C GLY A 127 0.87 4.87 5.45
N GLY A 128 0.83 5.78 4.47
CA GLY A 128 1.68 6.97 4.45
C GLY A 128 1.40 7.93 5.63
N LEU A 129 0.16 8.01 6.12
CA LEU A 129 -0.16 8.78 7.33
C LEU A 129 0.39 8.11 8.60
N VAL A 130 0.25 6.79 8.72
CA VAL A 130 0.82 6.02 9.84
C VAL A 130 2.33 6.18 9.89
N MET A 131 3.02 6.06 8.75
CA MET A 131 4.48 6.24 8.70
C MET A 131 4.88 7.68 8.97
N SER A 132 4.12 8.67 8.49
CA SER A 132 4.33 10.08 8.84
C SER A 132 4.21 10.31 10.35
N ALA A 133 3.23 9.68 11.02
CA ALA A 133 3.06 9.77 12.47
C ALA A 133 4.21 9.12 13.24
N ILE A 134 4.66 7.93 12.82
CA ILE A 134 5.81 7.24 13.43
C ILE A 134 7.09 8.09 13.29
N LYS A 135 7.31 8.72 12.12
CA LYS A 135 8.44 9.64 11.90
C LYS A 135 8.41 10.80 12.89
N ARG A 136 7.24 11.41 13.09
CA ARG A 136 7.04 12.54 14.02
C ARG A 136 7.26 12.14 15.48
N ASP A 137 6.73 11.00 15.91
CA ASP A 137 6.90 10.47 17.26
C ASP A 137 8.39 10.25 17.62
N ARG A 138 9.19 9.84 16.63
CA ARG A 138 10.64 9.64 16.83
C ARG A 138 11.49 10.91 16.66
N GLY A 139 10.88 12.05 16.36
CA GLY A 139 11.59 13.30 16.08
C GLY A 139 12.44 13.25 14.80
N VAL A 140 12.24 12.25 13.93
CA VAL A 140 12.96 12.10 12.67
C VAL A 140 12.13 12.75 11.56
N LYS A 141 12.65 13.84 10.99
CA LYS A 141 11.92 14.64 9.98
C LYS A 141 11.85 13.93 8.63
N ASP A 142 12.92 13.21 8.26
CA ASP A 142 13.04 12.37 7.08
C ASP A 142 13.96 11.18 7.39
N TRP A 143 13.65 9.99 6.85
CA TRP A 143 14.60 8.85 6.86
C TRP A 143 15.93 9.20 6.16
N GLY A 144 15.93 10.26 5.33
CA GLY A 144 17.07 10.72 4.55
C GLY A 144 18.31 11.14 5.36
N ASN A 145 18.18 11.49 6.64
CA ASN A 145 19.36 11.73 7.49
C ASN A 145 20.07 10.43 7.90
N LEU A 146 19.45 9.27 7.71
CA LEU A 146 20.07 7.95 7.93
C LEU A 146 20.62 7.36 6.62
N ILE A 147 20.08 7.76 5.45
CA ILE A 147 20.49 7.34 4.11
C ILE A 147 20.38 8.55 3.16
N GLU A 148 21.47 9.33 3.06
CA GLU A 148 21.54 10.50 2.19
C GLU A 148 21.20 10.12 0.73
N GLY A 149 20.12 10.71 0.18
CA GLY A 149 19.74 10.57 -1.22
C GLY A 149 18.55 9.65 -1.54
N HIS A 150 18.05 8.83 -0.60
CA HIS A 150 16.94 7.87 -0.86
C HIS A 150 15.65 8.11 -0.07
N GLY A 151 15.51 9.23 0.65
CA GLY A 151 14.34 9.51 1.49
C GLY A 151 12.99 9.35 0.78
N GLY A 152 12.90 9.74 -0.50
CA GLY A 152 11.70 9.58 -1.30
C GLY A 152 11.42 8.14 -1.78
N MET A 153 12.39 7.24 -1.76
CA MET A 153 12.19 5.83 -2.12
C MET A 153 11.60 5.04 -0.94
N LEU A 154 12.06 5.30 0.28
CA LEU A 154 11.52 4.67 1.49
C LEU A 154 10.07 5.10 1.73
N ASP A 155 9.77 6.39 1.61
CA ASP A 155 8.39 6.91 1.74
C ASP A 155 7.42 6.34 0.69
N ARG A 156 7.94 5.93 -0.48
CA ARG A 156 7.15 5.25 -1.52
C ARG A 156 6.90 3.77 -1.20
N LEU A 157 7.90 3.10 -0.63
CA LEU A 157 7.73 1.72 -0.19
C LEU A 157 6.69 1.62 0.92
N ASP A 158 6.57 2.64 1.77
CA ASP A 158 5.56 2.69 2.83
C ASP A 158 4.13 2.52 2.28
N SER A 159 3.75 3.31 1.26
CA SER A 159 2.43 3.20 0.62
C SER A 159 2.20 1.81 0.02
N ILE A 160 3.22 1.24 -0.65
CA ILE A 160 3.14 -0.10 -1.27
C ILE A 160 2.97 -1.18 -0.21
N VAL A 161 3.75 -1.11 0.87
CA VAL A 161 3.76 -2.11 1.95
C VAL A 161 2.40 -2.18 2.62
N PHE A 162 1.72 -1.05 2.85
CA PHE A 162 0.36 -1.07 3.40
C PHE A 162 -0.71 -1.56 2.41
N SER A 163 -0.57 -1.28 1.12
CA SER A 163 -1.53 -1.73 0.10
C SER A 163 -1.36 -3.20 -0.31
N ALA A 164 -0.14 -3.73 -0.25
CA ALA A 164 0.20 -5.09 -0.68
C ALA A 164 -0.60 -6.22 0.00
N PRO A 165 -0.73 -6.29 1.35
CA PRO A 165 -1.53 -7.33 1.98
C PRO A 165 -2.99 -7.24 1.59
N ILE A 166 -3.55 -6.03 1.50
CA ILE A 166 -4.95 -5.84 1.09
C ILE A 166 -5.16 -6.33 -0.33
N PHE A 167 -4.25 -5.98 -1.26
CA PHE A 167 -4.32 -6.45 -2.63
C PHE A 167 -4.26 -7.97 -2.71
N PHE A 168 -3.30 -8.59 -2.04
CA PHE A 168 -3.16 -10.04 -2.01
C PHE A 168 -4.44 -10.74 -1.53
N HIS A 169 -5.07 -10.26 -0.45
CA HIS A 169 -6.29 -10.85 0.07
C HIS A 169 -7.48 -10.66 -0.89
N ILE A 170 -7.61 -9.49 -1.53
CA ILE A 170 -8.63 -9.25 -2.56
C ILE A 170 -8.49 -10.25 -3.71
N VAL A 171 -7.29 -10.41 -4.27
CA VAL A 171 -7.08 -11.30 -5.40
C VAL A 171 -7.24 -12.77 -4.99
N ARG A 172 -6.74 -13.13 -3.81
CA ARG A 172 -6.87 -14.49 -3.27
C ARG A 172 -8.32 -14.92 -3.06
N TYR A 173 -9.16 -14.05 -2.50
CA TYR A 173 -10.55 -14.41 -2.23
C TYR A 173 -11.47 -14.18 -3.43
N GLY A 174 -11.19 -13.17 -4.27
CA GLY A 174 -12.03 -12.86 -5.43
C GLY A 174 -11.72 -13.71 -6.67
N TRP A 175 -10.46 -14.06 -6.92
CA TRP A 175 -10.02 -14.64 -8.20
C TRP A 175 -9.27 -15.97 -8.09
N GLN A 176 -8.65 -16.28 -6.96
CA GLN A 176 -8.02 -17.58 -6.75
C GLN A 176 -9.04 -18.66 -6.31
N GLN A 177 -10.26 -18.29 -5.88
CA GLN A 177 -11.33 -19.26 -5.63
C GLN A 177 -12.03 -19.68 -6.92
N ASN A 178 -11.40 -20.62 -7.64
CA ASN A 178 -12.05 -21.65 -8.46
C ASN A 178 -11.00 -22.72 -8.83
N GLY A 179 -10.70 -23.60 -7.86
CA GLY A 179 -10.43 -25.02 -8.12
C GLY A 179 -11.66 -25.80 -7.64
N PRO A 180 -12.11 -26.85 -8.35
CA PRO A 180 -13.49 -27.33 -8.28
C PRO A 180 -13.88 -27.79 -6.86
N VAL A 181 -14.95 -27.21 -6.32
CA VAL A 181 -15.91 -27.98 -5.52
C VAL A 181 -16.53 -28.96 -6.51
N PHE A 182 -16.58 -30.26 -6.17
CA PHE A 182 -16.88 -31.42 -7.03
C PHE A 182 -15.66 -32.04 -7.73
N VAL A 183 -14.97 -32.91 -6.97
CA VAL A 183 -14.44 -34.15 -7.52
C VAL A 183 -15.64 -35.13 -7.52
N PRO A 184 -16.25 -35.49 -8.67
CA PRO A 184 -17.13 -36.64 -8.68
C PRO A 184 -16.22 -37.87 -8.51
N PHE A 185 -16.33 -38.52 -7.37
CA PHE A 185 -15.82 -39.88 -7.21
C PHE A 185 -16.55 -40.75 -8.23
N SER A 186 -15.82 -41.23 -9.23
CA SER A 186 -16.14 -42.44 -10.00
C SER A 186 -15.59 -43.65 -9.29
#